data_AF-A0A2W2CQ12-F1
#
_entry.id   AF-A0A2W2CQ12-F1
#
_cell.length_a   1.000
_cell.length_b   1.000
_cell.length_c   1.000
_cell.angle_alpha   90.00
_cell.angle_beta   90.00
_cell.angle_gamma   90.00
#
_symmetry.space_group_name_H-M   'P 1'
#
loop_
_entity.id
_entity.type
_entity.pdbx_description
1 polymer ?
#
loop_
_entity_poly.entity_id
_entity_poly.type
_entity_poly.pdbx_seq_one_letter_code
_entity_poly.pdbx_strand_id
1 'polypeptide(L)'
;MTSGWPDVVARLHDTLNRCDRDTDLELAAGDRRLHLMVRRDTVRGICPAYDDQRLAGLGWRPPRGGGGWWFETPRTPQGLRWWSDFAARTAAAVLTDRPDALSCQVLPPTGPRVRPEPTVPPPGRPAGPARPPAAPAPTSPARPPATHGADGPPATHGADGPPATHGADGPPATHGADGPPATHGADGPPAADGADREVRERLAEAVARRDLAGYLGVLAGTVVCVPLAAEPSPQRDFPWTVVTDPAGAPLLPVFTSPEALTGFAGPGVPFLAVPCAELLADWPDAGWGLAADPGAPQALTLTAPALAALLAANDAIG
;
A
#
# COMPACT_ATOMS: atom_id res chain seq x y z
N MET A 1 -27.95 19.01 5.60
CA MET A 1 -27.30 17.79 5.05
C MET A 1 -26.00 17.60 5.80
N THR A 2 -25.96 16.64 6.71
CA THR A 2 -24.74 16.30 7.46
C THR A 2 -23.79 15.62 6.48
N SER A 3 -22.63 16.22 6.19
CA SER A 3 -21.64 15.56 5.32
C SER A 3 -21.05 14.38 6.07
N GLY A 4 -21.26 13.16 5.59
CA GLY A 4 -20.60 11.97 6.09
C GLY A 4 -19.21 11.78 5.49
N TRP A 5 -18.47 10.82 6.02
CA TRP A 5 -17.22 10.36 5.40
C TRP A 5 -17.37 9.89 3.94
N PRO A 6 -18.47 9.25 3.51
CA PRO A 6 -18.71 8.96 2.09
C PRO A 6 -18.80 10.22 1.22
N ASP A 7 -19.37 11.32 1.71
CA ASP A 7 -19.42 12.59 0.98
C ASP A 7 -18.02 13.22 0.84
N VAL A 8 -17.18 13.06 1.87
CA VAL A 8 -15.76 13.47 1.82
C VAL A 8 -15.02 12.69 0.73
N VAL A 9 -15.16 11.36 0.69
CA VAL A 9 -14.58 10.50 -0.36
C VAL A 9 -15.04 10.93 -1.75
N ALA A 10 -16.35 11.10 -1.95
CA ALA A 10 -16.92 11.50 -3.24
C ALA A 10 -16.40 12.86 -3.72
N ARG A 11 -16.37 13.87 -2.83
CA ARG A 11 -15.83 15.21 -3.14
C ARG A 11 -14.34 15.17 -3.46
N LEU A 12 -13.56 14.38 -2.71
CA LEU A 12 -12.13 14.23 -2.95
C LEU A 12 -11.86 13.53 -4.29
N HIS A 13 -12.64 12.50 -4.62
CA HIS A 13 -12.52 11.78 -5.90
C HIS A 13 -12.85 12.67 -7.10
N ASP A 14 -13.95 13.41 -7.04
CA ASP A 14 -14.33 14.41 -8.05
C ASP A 14 -13.26 15.50 -8.20
N THR A 15 -12.67 15.96 -7.11
CA THR A 15 -11.58 16.95 -7.13
C THR A 15 -10.30 16.39 -7.75
N LEU A 16 -9.91 15.17 -7.38
CA LEU A 16 -8.74 14.47 -7.93
C LEU A 16 -8.88 14.17 -9.43
N ASN A 17 -10.07 13.77 -9.89
CA ASN A 17 -10.35 13.56 -11.33
C ASN A 17 -10.35 14.87 -12.13
N ARG A 18 -10.76 16.00 -11.54
CA ARG A 18 -10.74 17.32 -12.19
C ARG A 18 -9.37 17.98 -12.26
N CYS A 19 -8.37 17.48 -11.53
CA CYS A 19 -7.00 17.96 -11.67
C CYS A 19 -6.49 17.62 -13.09
N ASP A 20 -6.31 18.62 -13.95
CA ASP A 20 -5.72 18.48 -15.31
C ASP A 20 -4.19 18.69 -15.30
N ARG A 21 -3.67 19.37 -14.28
CA ARG A 21 -2.26 19.78 -14.12
C ARG A 21 -1.67 19.32 -12.79
N ASP A 22 -0.38 19.54 -12.63
CA ASP A 22 0.30 19.39 -11.33
C ASP A 22 -0.37 20.30 -10.30
N THR A 23 -0.94 19.67 -9.27
CA THR A 23 -1.85 20.29 -8.30
C THR A 23 -1.47 19.82 -6.90
N ASP A 24 -1.41 20.73 -5.94
CA ASP A 24 -1.28 20.39 -4.53
C ASP A 24 -2.68 20.48 -3.89
N LEU A 25 -3.00 19.54 -3.02
CA LEU A 25 -4.27 19.45 -2.30
C LEU A 25 -3.97 19.37 -0.81
N GLU A 26 -4.67 20.17 0.00
CA GLU A 26 -4.60 20.11 1.47
C GLU A 26 -5.93 19.66 2.04
N LEU A 27 -5.89 18.62 2.87
CA LEU A 27 -6.96 18.20 3.76
C LEU A 27 -6.60 18.68 5.16
N ALA A 28 -7.35 19.65 5.70
CA ALA A 28 -7.04 20.29 6.97
C ALA A 28 -8.21 20.28 7.95
N ALA A 29 -7.91 19.96 9.20
CA ALA A 29 -8.82 20.05 10.34
C ALA A 29 -8.07 20.71 11.52
N GLY A 30 -8.37 21.98 11.79
CA GLY A 30 -7.62 22.81 12.73
C GLY A 30 -6.14 22.93 12.34
N ASP A 31 -5.25 22.55 13.25
CA ASP A 31 -3.79 22.57 13.02
C ASP A 31 -3.25 21.33 12.30
N ARG A 32 -4.06 20.27 12.17
CA ARG A 32 -3.67 19.05 11.45
C ARG A 32 -3.91 19.20 9.96
N ARG A 33 -2.93 18.79 9.15
CA ARG A 33 -2.92 18.94 7.68
C ARG A 33 -2.36 17.67 7.04
N LEU A 34 -2.99 17.23 5.95
CA LEU A 34 -2.53 16.16 5.07
C LEU A 34 -2.40 16.73 3.66
N HIS A 35 -1.21 16.63 3.07
CA HIS A 35 -0.93 17.10 1.72
C HIS A 35 -0.99 15.96 0.71
N LEU A 36 -1.67 16.18 -0.42
CA LEU A 36 -1.68 15.30 -1.58
C LEU A 36 -1.10 16.07 -2.78
N MET A 37 0.06 15.64 -3.24
CA MET A 37 0.77 16.19 -4.39
C MET A 37 0.39 15.38 -5.63
N VAL A 38 -0.55 15.90 -6.43
CA VAL A 38 -0.90 15.32 -7.74
C VAL A 38 0.10 15.82 -8.77
N ARG A 39 0.79 14.90 -9.44
CA ARG A 39 1.76 15.18 -10.51
C ARG A 39 1.33 14.50 -11.79
N ARG A 40 2.07 14.68 -12.88
CA ARG A 40 1.72 14.15 -14.21
C ARG A 40 1.49 12.62 -14.23
N ASP A 41 2.32 11.87 -13.53
CA ASP A 41 2.39 10.40 -13.53
C ASP A 41 2.08 9.76 -12.17
N THR A 42 2.13 10.55 -11.09
CA THR A 42 2.12 10.09 -9.71
C THR A 42 1.19 10.93 -8.84
N VAL A 43 0.71 10.34 -7.75
CA VAL A 43 0.05 11.04 -6.65
C VAL A 43 0.76 10.64 -5.36
N ARG A 44 1.29 11.64 -4.65
CA ARG A 44 2.06 11.45 -3.42
C ARG A 44 1.40 12.13 -2.24
N GLY A 45 1.05 11.37 -1.22
CA GLY A 45 0.59 11.91 0.06
C GLY A 45 1.76 12.15 1.00
N ILE A 46 1.66 13.21 1.81
CA ILE A 46 2.55 13.49 2.95
C ILE A 46 1.69 13.84 4.16
N CYS A 47 1.84 13.07 5.24
CA CYS A 47 1.19 13.30 6.53
C CYS A 47 2.28 13.51 7.61
N PRO A 48 2.26 14.61 8.37
CA PRO A 48 3.11 14.74 9.55
C PRO A 48 2.88 13.62 10.58
N ALA A 49 3.87 13.37 11.43
CA ALA A 49 3.84 12.35 12.48
C ALA A 49 2.89 12.73 13.64
N TYR A 50 1.58 12.74 13.38
CA TYR A 50 0.55 13.03 14.39
C TYR A 50 0.22 11.82 15.27
N ASP A 51 0.25 10.62 14.70
CA ASP A 51 0.07 9.32 15.36
C ASP A 51 0.77 8.25 14.53
N ASP A 52 2.01 7.94 14.89
CA ASP A 52 2.88 7.00 14.15
C ASP A 52 2.27 5.59 14.08
N GLN A 53 1.59 5.14 15.13
CA GLN A 53 1.00 3.81 15.20
C GLN A 53 -0.21 3.69 14.27
N ARG A 54 -1.09 4.71 14.23
CA ARG A 54 -2.22 4.74 13.28
C ARG A 54 -1.75 4.90 11.85
N LEU A 55 -0.74 5.73 11.58
CA LEU A 55 -0.19 5.89 10.24
C LEU A 55 0.44 4.58 9.73
N ALA A 56 1.24 3.90 10.55
CA ALA A 56 1.78 2.58 10.25
C ALA A 56 0.67 1.55 9.98
N GLY A 57 -0.34 1.45 10.86
CA GLY A 57 -1.47 0.52 10.70
C GLY A 57 -2.36 0.79 9.49
N LEU A 58 -2.40 2.04 8.99
CA LEU A 58 -3.06 2.40 7.73
C LEU A 58 -2.22 2.06 6.48
N GLY A 59 -0.93 1.70 6.63
CA GLY A 59 -0.02 1.40 5.52
C GLY A 59 0.77 2.60 5.00
N TRP A 60 0.84 3.72 5.73
CA TRP A 60 1.75 4.82 5.38
C TRP A 60 3.21 4.35 5.50
N ARG A 61 4.10 4.88 4.65
CA ARG A 61 5.54 4.59 4.73
C ARG A 61 6.20 5.55 5.73
N PRO A 62 7.15 5.06 6.55
CA PRO A 62 7.80 5.88 7.56
C PRO A 62 8.58 7.05 6.94
N PRO A 63 8.74 8.16 7.68
CA PRO A 63 9.47 9.33 7.23
C PRO A 63 10.94 9.00 6.93
N ARG A 64 11.43 9.44 5.76
CA ARG A 64 12.85 9.35 5.40
C ARG A 64 13.58 10.59 5.91
N GLY A 65 14.05 10.55 7.15
CA GLY A 65 14.66 11.69 7.84
C GLY A 65 13.60 12.61 8.49
N GLY A 66 13.90 13.90 8.64
CA GLY A 66 13.00 14.89 9.27
C GLY A 66 11.76 15.30 8.46
N GLY A 67 11.22 14.38 7.64
CA GLY A 67 10.00 14.60 6.86
C GLY A 67 8.75 14.00 7.54
N GLY A 68 7.60 14.11 6.86
CA GLY A 68 6.39 13.39 7.25
C GLY A 68 6.37 11.94 6.74
N TRP A 69 5.45 11.14 7.27
CA TRP A 69 5.02 9.89 6.66
C TRP A 69 4.53 10.14 5.23
N TRP A 70 4.75 9.20 4.33
CA TRP A 70 4.44 9.38 2.92
C TRP A 70 3.88 8.12 2.29
N PHE A 71 3.14 8.29 1.20
CA PHE A 71 2.73 7.19 0.32
C PHE A 71 2.65 7.72 -1.10
N GLU A 72 2.87 6.86 -2.10
CA GLU A 72 2.92 7.27 -3.51
C GLU A 72 2.33 6.17 -4.40
N THR A 73 1.48 6.55 -5.35
CA THR A 73 0.93 5.66 -6.37
C THR A 73 1.09 6.28 -7.76
N PRO A 74 1.03 5.47 -8.82
CA PRO A 74 0.72 5.96 -10.16
C PRO A 74 -0.60 6.73 -10.19
N ARG A 75 -0.70 7.75 -11.07
CA ARG A 75 -1.91 8.54 -11.34
C ARG A 75 -2.80 7.82 -12.36
N THR A 76 -3.39 6.70 -11.96
CA THR A 76 -4.41 5.99 -12.74
C THR A 76 -5.82 6.26 -12.16
N PRO A 77 -6.91 6.03 -12.91
CA PRO A 77 -8.27 6.19 -12.36
C PRO A 77 -8.53 5.34 -11.11
N GLN A 78 -7.91 4.15 -11.02
CA GLN A 78 -7.93 3.28 -9.85
C GLN A 78 -7.12 3.89 -8.69
N GLY A 79 -5.92 4.41 -8.96
CA GLY A 79 -5.12 5.14 -7.98
C GLY A 79 -5.84 6.37 -7.42
N LEU A 80 -6.57 7.12 -8.25
CA LEU A 80 -7.37 8.28 -7.81
C LEU A 80 -8.58 7.87 -6.96
N ARG A 81 -9.21 6.71 -7.21
CA ARG A 81 -10.23 6.14 -6.30
C ARG A 81 -9.59 5.77 -4.96
N TRP A 82 -8.54 4.94 -5.01
CA TRP A 82 -7.80 4.51 -3.83
C TRP A 82 -7.34 5.69 -2.95
N TRP A 83 -6.78 6.75 -3.54
CA TRP A 83 -6.37 7.95 -2.80
C TRP A 83 -7.53 8.68 -2.12
N SER A 84 -8.73 8.63 -2.70
CA SER A 84 -9.91 9.27 -2.13
C SER A 84 -10.33 8.57 -0.83
N ASP A 85 -10.40 7.25 -0.87
CA ASP A 85 -10.68 6.42 0.31
C ASP A 85 -9.55 6.46 1.34
N PHE A 86 -8.29 6.35 0.90
CA PHE A 86 -7.12 6.31 1.76
C PHE A 86 -6.89 7.64 2.51
N ALA A 87 -7.01 8.77 1.82
CA ALA A 87 -6.88 10.07 2.43
C ALA A 87 -8.07 10.41 3.35
N ALA A 88 -9.29 9.97 3.02
CA ALA A 88 -10.45 10.10 3.91
C ALA A 88 -10.30 9.24 5.18
N ARG A 89 -9.87 7.98 5.07
CA ARG A 89 -9.56 7.12 6.23
C ARG A 89 -8.44 7.71 7.09
N THR A 90 -7.39 8.24 6.45
CA THR A 90 -6.31 8.95 7.16
C THR A 90 -6.86 10.18 7.88
N ALA A 91 -7.72 10.97 7.23
CA ALA A 91 -8.35 12.12 7.87
C ALA A 91 -9.21 11.74 9.08
N ALA A 92 -10.02 10.68 8.97
CA ALA A 92 -10.83 10.14 10.07
C ALA A 92 -9.97 9.61 11.24
N ALA A 93 -8.80 9.02 10.95
CA ALA A 93 -7.95 8.40 11.93
C ALA A 93 -7.00 9.38 12.64
N VAL A 94 -6.46 10.38 11.93
CA VAL A 94 -5.40 11.26 12.47
C VAL A 94 -5.66 12.76 12.33
N LEU A 95 -6.66 13.23 11.57
CA LEU A 95 -6.99 14.66 11.51
C LEU A 95 -8.19 15.03 12.40
N THR A 96 -9.33 14.37 12.23
CA THR A 96 -10.56 14.63 13.00
C THR A 96 -11.52 13.45 12.89
N ASP A 97 -12.31 13.22 13.94
CA ASP A 97 -13.48 12.33 13.95
C ASP A 97 -14.70 12.91 13.20
N ARG A 98 -14.75 14.25 13.09
CA ARG A 98 -15.88 15.02 12.55
C ARG A 98 -15.68 15.37 11.07
N PRO A 99 -16.40 14.73 10.12
CA PRO A 99 -16.23 14.97 8.68
C PRO A 99 -16.62 16.39 8.23
N ASP A 100 -17.43 17.11 9.01
CA ASP A 100 -17.81 18.50 8.79
C ASP A 100 -16.76 19.52 9.31
N ALA A 101 -15.78 19.08 10.11
CA ALA A 101 -14.61 19.88 10.48
C ALA A 101 -13.47 19.80 9.45
N LEU A 102 -13.57 18.89 8.47
CA LEU A 102 -12.54 18.68 7.46
C LEU A 102 -12.75 19.61 6.26
N SER A 103 -11.76 20.47 6.02
CA SER A 103 -11.67 21.27 4.80
C SER A 103 -10.78 20.60 3.77
N CYS A 104 -11.14 20.71 2.48
CA CYS A 104 -10.33 20.26 1.35
C CYS A 104 -10.08 21.46 0.45
N GLN A 105 -8.81 21.83 0.25
CA GLN A 105 -8.41 22.99 -0.55
C GLN A 105 -7.43 22.61 -1.65
N VAL A 106 -7.63 23.18 -2.84
CA VAL A 106 -6.67 23.11 -3.94
C VAL A 106 -5.65 24.24 -3.75
N LEU A 107 -4.40 23.88 -3.49
CA LEU A 107 -3.29 24.80 -3.39
C LEU A 107 -2.61 24.96 -4.77
N PRO A 108 -2.23 26.19 -5.16
CA PRO A 108 -1.39 26.38 -6.34
C PRO A 108 -0.02 25.69 -6.08
N PRO A 109 0.56 24.99 -7.07
CA PRO A 109 1.74 24.16 -6.86
C PRO A 109 2.90 24.99 -6.32
N THR A 110 3.43 24.59 -5.16
CA THR A 110 4.36 25.43 -4.38
C THR A 110 5.80 25.20 -4.83
N GLY A 111 6.15 25.71 -6.02
CA GLY A 111 7.48 25.62 -6.62
C GLY A 111 7.83 26.85 -7.48
N PRO A 112 9.12 27.22 -7.60
CA PRO A 112 9.52 28.44 -8.28
C PRO A 112 9.22 28.37 -9.79
N ARG A 113 8.34 29.25 -10.26
CA ARG A 113 8.03 29.39 -11.70
C ARG A 113 9.20 30.02 -12.46
N VAL A 114 10.15 29.21 -12.93
CA VAL A 114 10.99 29.61 -14.06
C VAL A 114 10.11 29.63 -15.30
N ARG A 115 9.66 30.82 -15.68
CA ARG A 115 8.90 31.04 -16.91
C ARG A 115 9.90 31.00 -18.09
N PRO A 116 9.73 30.13 -19.10
CA PRO A 116 10.44 30.32 -20.36
C PRO A 116 9.90 31.60 -20.99
N GLU A 117 10.75 32.62 -21.10
CA GLU A 117 10.41 33.90 -21.73
C GLU A 117 10.51 33.74 -23.26
N PRO A 118 9.42 33.98 -24.04
CA PRO A 118 9.52 34.03 -25.49
C PRO A 118 10.05 35.40 -25.91
N THR A 119 11.31 35.46 -26.30
CA THR A 119 11.99 36.69 -26.74
C THR A 119 11.37 37.27 -28.02
N VAL A 120 10.71 38.43 -27.93
CA VAL A 120 10.52 39.37 -29.05
C VAL A 120 10.64 40.82 -28.54
N PRO A 121 11.59 41.64 -29.04
CA PRO A 121 11.76 43.02 -28.61
C PRO A 121 11.03 44.03 -29.53
N PRO A 122 10.50 45.14 -28.98
CA PRO A 122 10.23 46.37 -29.73
C PRO A 122 11.20 47.53 -29.34
N PRO A 123 11.33 48.58 -30.17
CA PRO A 123 12.45 49.53 -30.12
C PRO A 123 12.17 50.85 -29.36
N GLY A 124 13.24 51.59 -29.01
CA GLY A 124 13.26 53.05 -29.14
C GLY A 124 12.93 53.94 -27.91
N ARG A 125 13.98 54.22 -27.11
CA ARG A 125 14.34 55.46 -26.35
C ARG A 125 13.64 56.81 -26.68
N PRO A 126 13.72 57.88 -25.82
CA PRO A 126 14.87 58.24 -24.93
C PRO A 126 14.61 58.83 -23.50
N ALA A 127 15.75 58.95 -22.77
CA ALA A 127 16.16 59.78 -21.59
C ALA A 127 15.19 60.76 -20.89
N GLY A 128 15.31 61.10 -19.59
CA GLY A 128 16.29 60.86 -18.49
C GLY A 128 15.93 61.80 -17.29
N PRO A 129 16.77 62.07 -16.24
CA PRO A 129 18.05 61.49 -15.82
C PRO A 129 18.14 61.00 -14.33
N ALA A 130 19.11 60.09 -14.08
CA ALA A 130 20.03 59.91 -12.94
C ALA A 130 19.81 60.64 -11.57
N ARG A 131 19.66 59.92 -10.42
CA ARG A 131 20.69 59.42 -9.43
C ARG A 131 21.11 60.48 -8.35
N PRO A 132 21.74 60.19 -7.17
CA PRO A 132 22.21 58.92 -6.59
C PRO A 132 21.89 58.75 -5.03
N PRO A 133 22.72 58.15 -4.11
CA PRO A 133 22.23 57.05 -3.24
C PRO A 133 22.54 57.13 -1.72
N ALA A 134 22.15 56.12 -0.93
CA ALA A 134 22.76 55.82 0.38
C ALA A 134 22.66 54.33 0.78
N ALA A 135 23.71 53.82 1.43
CA ALA A 135 23.88 52.53 2.12
C ALA A 135 24.94 52.75 3.23
N PRO A 136 25.30 51.80 4.13
CA PRO A 136 24.85 50.41 4.32
C PRO A 136 24.45 50.05 5.79
N ALA A 137 24.34 48.75 6.11
CA ALA A 137 24.05 48.19 7.45
C ALA A 137 25.28 48.20 8.40
N PRO A 138 25.18 47.72 9.68
CA PRO A 138 25.57 46.30 9.92
C PRO A 138 24.97 45.54 11.15
N THR A 139 25.21 44.21 11.13
CA THR A 139 25.46 43.25 12.26
C THR A 139 24.38 42.79 13.28
N SER A 140 24.27 41.45 13.40
CA SER A 140 23.70 40.68 14.54
C SER A 140 24.75 40.38 15.62
N PRO A 141 24.36 39.83 16.79
CA PRO A 141 25.06 38.63 17.30
C PRO A 141 24.23 37.58 18.07
N ALA A 142 24.65 36.31 17.88
CA ALA A 142 24.81 35.17 18.83
C ALA A 142 23.80 34.77 19.95
N ARG A 143 23.73 33.44 20.17
CA ARG A 143 23.12 32.65 21.27
C ARG A 143 24.25 31.92 22.05
N PRO A 144 24.18 31.70 23.39
CA PRO A 144 24.09 30.32 23.97
C PRO A 144 23.41 30.31 25.40
N PRO A 145 23.58 29.29 26.28
CA PRO A 145 23.10 27.88 26.22
C PRO A 145 22.19 27.49 27.43
N ALA A 146 22.14 26.19 27.81
CA ALA A 146 21.11 25.56 28.67
C ALA A 146 21.56 25.15 30.09
N THR A 147 20.58 24.78 30.92
CA THR A 147 20.66 24.03 32.21
C THR A 147 19.37 23.19 32.36
N HIS A 148 19.22 22.17 33.21
CA HIS A 148 20.01 21.00 33.64
C HIS A 148 19.19 20.30 34.77
N GLY A 149 19.02 18.98 34.70
CA GLY A 149 18.55 18.12 35.81
C GLY A 149 17.02 17.95 36.01
N ALA A 150 16.53 16.86 36.64
CA ALA A 150 17.14 15.56 36.96
C ALA A 150 16.05 14.53 37.38
N ASP A 151 16.40 13.24 37.31
CA ASP A 151 15.89 12.10 38.10
C ASP A 151 14.40 11.62 38.06
N GLY A 152 14.26 10.29 37.98
CA GLY A 152 13.11 9.47 38.40
C GLY A 152 13.63 8.24 39.18
N PRO A 153 12.94 7.07 39.28
CA PRO A 153 11.56 6.73 38.89
C PRO A 153 10.68 6.55 40.16
N PRO A 154 10.24 5.38 40.71
CA PRO A 154 10.24 3.95 40.29
C PRO A 154 8.87 3.48 39.73
N ALA A 155 8.50 2.21 39.91
CA ALA A 155 7.27 1.55 39.41
C ALA A 155 6.38 0.98 40.54
N THR A 156 5.13 0.60 40.21
CA THR A 156 4.24 -0.23 41.06
C THR A 156 3.63 -1.39 40.26
N HIS A 157 3.40 -2.52 40.94
CA HIS A 157 2.90 -3.77 40.34
C HIS A 157 1.36 -3.80 40.18
N GLY A 158 0.91 -4.62 39.21
CA GLY A 158 -0.50 -4.72 38.79
C GLY A 158 -1.46 -5.53 39.68
N ALA A 159 -2.64 -5.78 39.12
CA ALA A 159 -3.58 -6.83 39.52
C ALA A 159 -4.58 -7.12 38.39
N ASP A 160 -4.73 -8.40 38.07
CA ASP A 160 -5.96 -9.16 37.76
C ASP A 160 -7.06 -8.60 36.83
N GLY A 161 -7.37 -9.37 35.78
CA GLY A 161 -8.55 -9.18 34.94
C GLY A 161 -9.79 -9.97 35.43
N PRO A 162 -11.02 -9.58 35.03
CA PRO A 162 -12.25 -10.30 35.34
C PRO A 162 -12.61 -11.39 34.30
N PRO A 163 -13.49 -12.35 34.64
CA PRO A 163 -13.59 -13.64 33.94
C PRO A 163 -14.63 -13.70 32.81
N ALA A 164 -14.56 -14.80 32.04
CA ALA A 164 -15.57 -15.18 31.05
C ALA A 164 -16.91 -15.58 31.70
N THR A 165 -18.01 -15.33 31.00
CA THR A 165 -19.37 -15.79 31.35
C THR A 165 -19.93 -16.72 30.27
N HIS A 166 -20.47 -17.86 30.71
CA HIS A 166 -21.12 -18.84 29.84
C HIS A 166 -22.62 -18.57 29.64
N GLY A 167 -23.14 -19.02 28.51
CA GLY A 167 -24.57 -19.28 28.29
C GLY A 167 -24.87 -19.45 26.79
N ALA A 168 -25.68 -20.41 26.33
CA ALA A 168 -26.23 -21.60 26.97
C ALA A 168 -26.64 -22.60 25.87
N ASP A 169 -26.88 -23.87 26.20
CA ASP A 169 -27.26 -24.92 25.24
C ASP A 169 -28.59 -24.64 24.51
N GLY A 170 -28.69 -25.08 23.25
CA GLY A 170 -29.88 -24.92 22.40
C GLY A 170 -30.75 -26.20 22.28
N PRO A 171 -31.94 -26.11 21.66
CA PRO A 171 -32.74 -27.27 21.24
C PRO A 171 -32.73 -27.52 19.71
N PRO A 172 -33.20 -28.68 19.22
CA PRO A 172 -32.73 -29.28 17.95
C PRO A 172 -33.57 -28.95 16.69
N ALA A 173 -33.04 -29.39 15.54
CA ALA A 173 -33.53 -29.10 14.19
C ALA A 173 -34.62 -30.05 13.64
N THR A 174 -35.35 -29.57 12.62
CA THR A 174 -36.06 -30.40 11.61
C THR A 174 -35.95 -29.77 10.22
N HIS A 175 -35.90 -30.62 9.18
CA HIS A 175 -35.49 -30.26 7.81
C HIS A 175 -36.53 -29.52 6.95
N GLY A 176 -36.01 -28.80 5.96
CA GLY A 176 -36.65 -28.52 4.67
C GLY A 176 -35.57 -28.24 3.63
N ALA A 177 -35.46 -29.07 2.58
CA ALA A 177 -34.47 -28.92 1.52
C ALA A 177 -35.10 -28.27 0.27
N ASP A 178 -34.37 -27.38 -0.41
CA ASP A 178 -34.16 -27.39 -1.86
C ASP A 178 -33.31 -26.21 -2.34
N GLY A 179 -32.37 -26.49 -3.27
CA GLY A 179 -31.60 -25.48 -4.03
C GLY A 179 -30.22 -25.10 -3.45
N PRO A 180 -29.15 -25.07 -4.28
CA PRO A 180 -27.84 -24.54 -3.88
C PRO A 180 -27.71 -23.04 -4.22
N PRO A 181 -27.64 -22.13 -3.23
CA PRO A 181 -27.13 -20.78 -3.45
C PRO A 181 -25.60 -20.78 -3.39
N ALA A 182 -24.95 -20.00 -4.26
CA ALA A 182 -23.51 -19.75 -4.15
C ALA A 182 -23.21 -19.01 -2.84
N THR A 183 -22.49 -19.65 -1.93
CA THR A 183 -22.14 -19.07 -0.62
C THR A 183 -21.00 -18.08 -0.74
N HIS A 184 -21.30 -16.80 -0.58
CA HIS A 184 -20.36 -15.89 0.06
C HIS A 184 -20.25 -16.29 1.56
N GLY A 185 -19.05 -16.65 2.00
CA GLY A 185 -18.59 -16.55 3.39
C GLY A 185 -17.26 -15.79 3.36
N ALA A 186 -16.97 -14.78 4.19
CA ALA A 186 -17.17 -14.68 5.64
C ALA A 186 -16.37 -15.76 6.39
N ASP A 187 -15.25 -15.31 6.97
CA ASP A 187 -14.34 -15.94 7.93
C ASP A 187 -14.36 -17.48 8.02
N GLY A 188 -13.33 -18.11 7.45
CA GLY A 188 -13.03 -19.52 7.69
C GLY A 188 -12.64 -19.78 9.16
N PRO A 189 -12.77 -21.03 9.65
CA PRO A 189 -12.45 -21.38 11.03
C PRO A 189 -10.94 -21.28 11.32
N PRO A 190 -10.52 -21.14 12.60
CA PRO A 190 -9.13 -20.88 13.02
C PRO A 190 -8.12 -22.02 12.78
N ALA A 191 -8.45 -22.98 11.91
CA ALA A 191 -7.54 -24.02 11.44
C ALA A 191 -6.72 -23.59 10.21
N ALA A 192 -7.25 -22.68 9.37
CA ALA A 192 -6.56 -22.19 8.16
C ALA A 192 -5.28 -21.41 8.53
N ASP A 193 -5.40 -20.44 9.45
CA ASP A 193 -4.27 -19.66 10.00
C ASP A 193 -3.13 -20.53 10.56
N GLY A 194 -3.44 -21.76 11.01
CA GLY A 194 -2.48 -22.72 11.53
C GLY A 194 -1.69 -23.41 10.43
N ALA A 195 -2.37 -23.88 9.39
CA ALA A 195 -1.75 -24.53 8.24
C ALA A 195 -0.85 -23.56 7.45
N ASP A 196 -1.35 -22.36 7.17
CA ASP A 196 -0.62 -21.33 6.43
C ASP A 196 0.62 -20.86 7.22
N ARG A 197 0.52 -20.83 8.56
CA ARG A 197 1.67 -20.57 9.44
C ARG A 197 2.71 -21.69 9.38
N GLU A 198 2.31 -22.96 9.44
CA GLU A 198 3.22 -24.10 9.36
C GLU A 198 3.96 -24.13 8.01
N VAL A 199 3.24 -23.97 6.90
CA VAL A 199 3.83 -23.89 5.55
C VAL A 199 4.89 -22.79 5.49
N ARG A 200 4.55 -21.59 5.95
CA ARG A 200 5.44 -20.43 5.91
C ARG A 200 6.67 -20.60 6.82
N GLU A 201 6.53 -21.27 7.96
CA GLU A 201 7.65 -21.64 8.84
C GLU A 201 8.59 -22.67 8.18
N ARG A 202 8.03 -23.69 7.51
CA ARG A 202 8.80 -24.71 6.78
C ARG A 202 9.55 -24.12 5.57
N LEU A 203 8.94 -23.16 4.86
CA LEU A 203 9.60 -22.42 3.79
C LEU A 203 10.72 -21.52 4.32
N ALA A 204 10.49 -20.82 5.44
CA ALA A 204 11.54 -20.01 6.09
C ALA A 204 12.71 -20.88 6.59
N GLU A 205 12.44 -22.07 7.13
CA GLU A 205 13.48 -23.04 7.51
C GLU A 205 14.25 -23.54 6.28
N ALA A 206 13.56 -23.88 5.18
CA ALA A 206 14.22 -24.28 3.94
C ALA A 206 15.14 -23.17 3.38
N VAL A 207 14.70 -21.91 3.40
CA VAL A 207 15.55 -20.74 3.05
C VAL A 207 16.76 -20.63 3.98
N ALA A 208 16.56 -20.76 5.30
CA ALA A 208 17.64 -20.70 6.29
C ALA A 208 18.67 -21.82 6.10
N ARG A 209 18.23 -23.04 5.75
CA ARG A 209 19.07 -24.20 5.42
C ARG A 209 19.65 -24.15 4.00
N ARG A 210 19.25 -23.16 3.16
CA ARG A 210 19.53 -23.08 1.71
C ARG A 210 19.11 -24.34 0.94
N ASP A 211 18.04 -24.97 1.41
CA ASP A 211 17.48 -26.21 0.91
C ASP A 211 16.41 -25.92 -0.16
N LEU A 212 16.86 -25.67 -1.39
CA LEU A 212 15.95 -25.39 -2.51
C LEU A 212 15.01 -26.57 -2.81
N ALA A 213 15.50 -27.82 -2.68
CA ALA A 213 14.67 -29.01 -2.91
C ALA A 213 13.56 -29.12 -1.85
N GLY A 214 13.89 -28.91 -0.57
CA GLY A 214 12.91 -28.84 0.51
C GLY A 214 11.91 -27.70 0.35
N TYR A 215 12.37 -26.51 -0.08
CA TYR A 215 11.49 -25.38 -0.37
C TYR A 215 10.48 -25.71 -1.47
N LEU A 216 10.95 -26.23 -2.61
CA LEU A 216 10.09 -26.59 -3.74
C LEU A 216 9.14 -27.74 -3.39
N GLY A 217 9.57 -28.71 -2.59
CA GLY A 217 8.71 -29.78 -2.09
C GLY A 217 7.57 -29.29 -1.18
N VAL A 218 7.84 -28.30 -0.31
CA VAL A 218 6.79 -27.65 0.50
C VAL A 218 5.86 -26.82 -0.38
N LEU A 219 6.42 -26.02 -1.30
CA LEU A 219 5.64 -25.16 -2.19
C LEU A 219 4.71 -25.97 -3.10
N ALA A 220 5.20 -27.03 -3.75
CA ALA A 220 4.41 -27.89 -4.63
C ALA A 220 3.23 -28.57 -3.91
N GLY A 221 3.39 -28.92 -2.63
CA GLY A 221 2.33 -29.49 -1.78
C GLY A 221 1.35 -28.46 -1.20
N THR A 222 1.51 -27.16 -1.51
CA THR A 222 0.70 -26.06 -0.97
C THR A 222 -0.34 -25.59 -2.00
N VAL A 223 -1.53 -25.18 -1.53
CA VAL A 223 -2.48 -24.41 -2.35
C VAL A 223 -2.03 -22.96 -2.36
N VAL A 224 -1.69 -22.43 -3.54
CA VAL A 224 -1.20 -21.06 -3.71
C VAL A 224 -2.28 -20.13 -4.25
N CYS A 225 -2.27 -18.89 -3.78
CA CYS A 225 -3.08 -17.81 -4.30
C CYS A 225 -2.32 -17.11 -5.43
N VAL A 226 -2.92 -17.01 -6.63
CA VAL A 226 -2.33 -16.34 -7.79
C VAL A 226 -3.20 -15.13 -8.18
N PRO A 227 -2.71 -13.88 -8.09
CA PRO A 227 -3.51 -12.70 -8.36
C PRO A 227 -3.82 -12.51 -9.84
N LEU A 228 -5.05 -12.07 -10.11
CA LEU A 228 -5.56 -11.73 -11.43
C LEU A 228 -5.68 -10.21 -11.58
N ALA A 229 -5.37 -9.70 -12.76
CA ALA A 229 -5.47 -8.28 -13.12
C ALA A 229 -6.93 -7.82 -13.34
N ALA A 230 -7.86 -8.76 -13.48
CA ALA A 230 -9.30 -8.54 -13.57
C ALA A 230 -10.04 -9.83 -13.17
N GLU A 231 -11.36 -9.74 -12.95
CA GLU A 231 -12.21 -10.92 -12.84
C GLU A 231 -12.13 -11.79 -14.11
N PRO A 232 -12.04 -13.13 -14.00
CA PRO A 232 -12.02 -14.01 -15.15
C PRO A 232 -13.39 -13.99 -15.84
N SER A 233 -13.39 -13.87 -17.18
CA SER A 233 -14.61 -13.95 -17.99
C SER A 233 -14.56 -15.19 -18.89
N PRO A 234 -15.69 -15.87 -19.15
CA PRO A 234 -15.72 -17.10 -19.96
C PRO A 234 -15.41 -16.87 -21.46
N GLN A 235 -14.94 -15.68 -21.85
CA GLN A 235 -14.52 -15.30 -23.20
C GLN A 235 -13.04 -14.90 -23.29
N ARG A 236 -12.27 -14.97 -22.19
CA ARG A 236 -10.83 -14.69 -22.15
C ARG A 236 -10.09 -15.73 -21.32
N ASP A 237 -8.85 -15.97 -21.71
CA ASP A 237 -7.86 -16.65 -20.86
C ASP A 237 -7.68 -15.89 -19.53
N PHE A 238 -7.21 -16.58 -18.50
CA PHE A 238 -7.03 -16.00 -17.18
C PHE A 238 -6.14 -14.73 -17.24
N PRO A 239 -6.64 -13.58 -16.75
CA PRO A 239 -5.90 -12.32 -16.83
C PRO A 239 -4.85 -12.29 -15.71
N TRP A 240 -3.79 -13.09 -15.83
CA TRP A 240 -2.72 -13.20 -14.83
C TRP A 240 -2.09 -11.84 -14.51
N THR A 241 -1.84 -11.56 -13.23
CA THR A 241 -0.99 -10.43 -12.83
C THR A 241 0.47 -10.83 -13.01
N VAL A 242 1.15 -10.29 -14.01
CA VAL A 242 2.58 -10.51 -14.23
C VAL A 242 3.38 -9.35 -13.64
N VAL A 243 4.45 -9.66 -12.91
CA VAL A 243 5.40 -8.68 -12.37
C VAL A 243 6.73 -8.80 -13.11
N THR A 244 7.60 -7.80 -13.01
CA THR A 244 8.93 -7.84 -13.62
C THR A 244 10.01 -7.93 -12.56
N ASP A 245 11.02 -8.76 -12.81
CA ASP A 245 12.26 -8.74 -12.03
C ASP A 245 13.07 -7.43 -12.28
N PRO A 246 14.18 -7.18 -11.54
CA PRO A 246 15.00 -5.99 -11.76
C PRO A 246 15.68 -5.89 -13.13
N ALA A 247 15.74 -6.98 -13.91
CA ALA A 247 16.22 -7.02 -15.29
C ALA A 247 15.09 -6.86 -16.33
N GLY A 248 13.83 -6.77 -15.89
CA GLY A 248 12.65 -6.65 -16.75
C GLY A 248 12.05 -7.98 -17.20
N ALA A 249 12.54 -9.13 -16.71
CA ALA A 249 11.99 -10.44 -17.05
C ALA A 249 10.63 -10.67 -16.38
N PRO A 250 9.63 -11.24 -17.09
CA PRO A 250 8.31 -11.49 -16.54
C PRO A 250 8.34 -12.63 -15.52
N LEU A 251 7.63 -12.44 -14.41
CA LEU A 251 7.44 -13.40 -13.33
C LEU A 251 5.96 -13.47 -12.97
N LEU A 252 5.43 -14.67 -12.77
CA LEU A 252 4.13 -14.89 -12.14
C LEU A 252 4.33 -14.90 -10.61
N PRO A 253 3.75 -13.94 -9.86
CA PRO A 253 3.76 -13.98 -8.41
C PRO A 253 2.74 -15.00 -7.90
N VAL A 254 3.15 -15.83 -6.96
CA VAL A 254 2.28 -16.77 -6.24
C VAL A 254 2.47 -16.57 -4.74
N PHE A 255 1.40 -16.77 -3.97
CA PHE A 255 1.40 -16.53 -2.53
C PHE A 255 0.96 -17.77 -1.79
N THR A 256 1.64 -18.11 -0.70
CA THR A 256 1.31 -19.28 0.12
C THR A 256 0.23 -18.99 1.15
N SER A 257 -0.27 -17.75 1.21
CA SER A 257 -1.44 -17.38 2.01
C SER A 257 -2.15 -16.14 1.43
N PRO A 258 -3.46 -15.96 1.69
CA PRO A 258 -4.22 -14.78 1.26
C PRO A 258 -3.69 -13.46 1.85
N GLU A 259 -3.08 -13.49 3.04
CA GLU A 259 -2.50 -12.33 3.73
C GLU A 259 -1.24 -11.85 3.02
N ALA A 260 -0.40 -12.79 2.55
CA ALA A 260 0.77 -12.47 1.74
C ALA A 260 0.36 -11.84 0.40
N LEU A 261 -0.66 -12.37 -0.26
CA LEU A 261 -1.25 -11.77 -1.47
C LEU A 261 -1.81 -10.37 -1.17
N THR A 262 -2.57 -10.22 -0.09
CA THR A 262 -3.18 -8.95 0.32
C THR A 262 -2.13 -7.90 0.68
N GLY A 263 -1.02 -8.31 1.30
CA GLY A 263 0.12 -7.44 1.62
C GLY A 263 0.89 -6.98 0.37
N PHE A 264 0.93 -7.80 -0.68
CA PHE A 264 1.61 -7.48 -1.93
C PHE A 264 0.73 -6.67 -2.92
N ALA A 265 -0.46 -7.19 -3.22
CA ALA A 265 -1.34 -6.67 -4.26
C ALA A 265 -2.40 -5.69 -3.73
N GLY A 266 -2.66 -5.70 -2.41
CA GLY A 266 -3.74 -4.96 -1.76
C GLY A 266 -5.01 -5.80 -1.57
N PRO A 267 -5.94 -5.35 -0.71
CA PRO A 267 -7.21 -6.04 -0.47
C PRO A 267 -8.15 -5.94 -1.67
N GLY A 268 -8.94 -6.99 -1.91
CA GLY A 268 -9.94 -7.03 -2.98
C GLY A 268 -9.38 -7.27 -4.38
N VAL A 269 -8.13 -7.73 -4.50
CA VAL A 269 -7.57 -8.24 -5.75
C VAL A 269 -8.14 -9.64 -6.01
N PRO A 270 -8.76 -9.91 -7.17
CA PRO A 270 -9.23 -11.25 -7.50
C PRO A 270 -8.04 -12.21 -7.62
N PHE A 271 -8.20 -13.45 -7.18
CA PHE A 271 -7.15 -14.46 -7.23
C PHE A 271 -7.72 -15.86 -7.43
N LEU A 272 -6.88 -16.76 -7.94
CA LEU A 272 -7.16 -18.18 -7.98
C LEU A 272 -6.44 -18.87 -6.82
N ALA A 273 -7.13 -19.70 -6.05
CA ALA A 273 -6.53 -20.65 -5.13
C ALA A 273 -6.39 -21.99 -5.86
N VAL A 274 -5.17 -22.41 -6.17
CA VAL A 274 -4.87 -23.62 -6.94
C VAL A 274 -3.76 -24.44 -6.29
N PRO A 275 -3.78 -25.79 -6.35
CA PRO A 275 -2.64 -26.60 -5.95
C PRO A 275 -1.39 -26.19 -6.75
N CYS A 276 -0.29 -25.88 -6.08
CA CYS A 276 0.90 -25.38 -6.77
C CYS A 276 1.47 -26.41 -7.75
N ALA A 277 1.41 -27.71 -7.43
CA ALA A 277 1.77 -28.78 -8.36
C ALA A 277 0.96 -28.76 -9.67
N GLU A 278 -0.34 -28.42 -9.64
CA GLU A 278 -1.17 -28.30 -10.85
C GLU A 278 -0.78 -27.07 -11.67
N LEU A 279 -0.58 -25.92 -11.02
CA LEU A 279 -0.10 -24.69 -11.66
C LEU A 279 1.28 -24.88 -12.31
N LEU A 280 2.18 -25.66 -11.69
CA LEU A 280 3.49 -25.98 -12.23
C LEU A 280 3.42 -26.94 -13.43
N ALA A 281 2.45 -27.86 -13.45
CA ALA A 281 2.24 -28.79 -14.55
C ALA A 281 1.61 -28.12 -15.79
N ASP A 282 0.66 -27.19 -15.60
CA ASP A 282 0.02 -26.40 -16.67
C ASP A 282 0.48 -24.94 -16.60
N TRP A 283 1.79 -24.73 -16.70
CA TRP A 283 2.39 -23.40 -16.48
C TRP A 283 1.98 -22.40 -17.58
N PRO A 284 1.40 -21.22 -17.24
CA PRO A 284 0.71 -20.38 -18.23
C PRO A 284 1.52 -19.84 -19.41
N ASP A 285 2.82 -19.59 -19.23
CA ASP A 285 3.72 -19.10 -20.28
C ASP A 285 5.17 -19.52 -19.95
N ALA A 286 5.78 -20.31 -20.84
CA ALA A 286 7.16 -20.81 -20.68
C ALA A 286 8.23 -19.71 -20.67
N GLY A 287 7.89 -18.48 -21.08
CA GLY A 287 8.74 -17.30 -20.97
C GLY A 287 8.70 -16.62 -19.60
N TRP A 288 7.79 -17.00 -18.69
CA TRP A 288 7.65 -16.40 -17.36
C TRP A 288 8.35 -17.23 -16.29
N GLY A 289 9.03 -16.56 -15.35
CA GLY A 289 9.53 -17.18 -14.13
C GLY A 289 8.49 -17.19 -13.01
N LEU A 290 8.89 -17.72 -11.85
CA LEU A 290 8.06 -17.79 -10.63
C LEU A 290 8.59 -16.81 -9.59
N ALA A 291 7.68 -16.12 -8.89
CA ALA A 291 7.98 -15.39 -7.65
C ALA A 291 7.08 -15.89 -6.53
N ALA A 292 7.59 -16.73 -5.63
CA ALA A 292 6.87 -17.17 -4.44
C ALA A 292 7.03 -16.15 -3.30
N ASP A 293 5.91 -15.75 -2.70
CA ASP A 293 5.79 -14.74 -1.64
C ASP A 293 6.66 -13.48 -1.83
N PRO A 294 6.61 -12.79 -2.98
CA PRO A 294 7.45 -11.62 -3.24
C PRO A 294 7.29 -10.55 -2.16
N GLY A 295 8.40 -10.19 -1.52
CA GLY A 295 8.43 -9.23 -0.41
C GLY A 295 8.38 -9.84 1.00
N ALA A 296 8.14 -11.16 1.12
CA ALA A 296 8.23 -11.87 2.39
C ALA A 296 9.69 -12.29 2.72
N PRO A 297 10.02 -12.60 3.99
CA PRO A 297 11.35 -13.09 4.37
C PRO A 297 11.75 -14.41 3.70
N GLN A 298 10.76 -15.26 3.38
CA GLN A 298 10.93 -16.55 2.70
C GLN A 298 10.73 -16.48 1.17
N ALA A 299 10.78 -15.29 0.57
CA ALA A 299 10.57 -15.11 -0.86
C ALA A 299 11.58 -15.90 -1.72
N LEU A 300 11.10 -16.54 -2.79
CA LEU A 300 11.92 -17.20 -3.79
C LEU A 300 11.57 -16.69 -5.19
N THR A 301 12.59 -16.30 -5.96
CA THR A 301 12.46 -16.02 -7.39
C THR A 301 13.17 -17.10 -8.19
N LEU A 302 12.45 -17.72 -9.14
CA LEU A 302 13.02 -18.55 -10.20
C LEU A 302 12.84 -17.82 -11.53
N THR A 303 13.93 -17.67 -12.29
CA THR A 303 13.84 -17.16 -13.67
C THR A 303 13.20 -18.21 -14.58
N ALA A 304 12.61 -17.79 -15.70
CA ALA A 304 11.97 -18.72 -16.65
C ALA A 304 12.89 -19.90 -17.07
N PRO A 305 14.20 -19.71 -17.38
CA PRO A 305 15.09 -20.83 -17.69
C PRO A 305 15.34 -21.77 -16.50
N ALA A 306 15.37 -21.25 -15.27
CA ALA A 306 15.55 -22.07 -14.06
C ALA A 306 14.28 -22.87 -13.75
N LEU A 307 13.11 -22.26 -13.91
CA LEU A 307 11.81 -22.92 -13.76
C LEU A 307 11.65 -24.03 -14.83
N ALA A 308 11.90 -23.72 -16.10
CA ALA A 308 11.82 -24.69 -17.18
C ALA A 308 12.77 -25.89 -16.97
N ALA A 309 13.98 -25.66 -16.46
CA ALA A 309 14.91 -26.74 -16.12
C ALA A 309 14.41 -27.62 -14.95
N LEU A 310 13.71 -27.05 -13.97
CA LEU A 310 13.10 -27.80 -12.86
C LEU A 310 11.90 -28.62 -13.32
N LEU A 311 11.01 -28.05 -14.14
CA LEU A 311 9.85 -28.75 -14.70
C LEU A 311 10.28 -29.94 -15.57
N ALA A 312 11.22 -29.71 -16.51
CA ALA A 312 11.75 -30.78 -17.37
C ALA A 312 12.50 -31.88 -16.59
N ALA A 313 13.10 -31.54 -15.43
CA ALA A 313 13.69 -32.55 -14.55
C ALA A 313 12.65 -33.40 -13.81
N ASN A 314 11.45 -32.85 -13.56
CA ASN A 314 10.35 -33.55 -12.92
C ASN A 314 9.65 -34.53 -13.90
N ASP A 315 9.42 -34.10 -15.15
CA ASP A 315 8.88 -34.95 -16.22
C ASP A 315 9.77 -36.15 -16.56
N ALA A 316 11.09 -36.03 -16.33
CA ALA A 316 12.04 -37.11 -16.57
C ALA A 316 12.07 -38.19 -15.47
N ILE A 317 11.30 -38.01 -14.38
CA ILE A 317 11.27 -38.89 -13.21
C ILE A 317 9.90 -39.61 -13.07
N GLY A 318 8.85 -39.11 -13.73
CA GLY A 318 7.50 -39.70 -13.79
C GLY A 318 7.33 -40.80 -14.83
#